data_AF-K7L6V3-F1
#
_entry.id   AF-K7L6V3-F1
#
_cell.length_a   1.000
_cell.length_b   1.000
_cell.length_c   1.000
_cell.angle_alpha   90.00
_cell.angle_beta   90.00
_cell.angle_gamma   90.00
#
_symmetry.space_group_name_H-M   'P 1'
#
loop_
_entity.id
_entity.type
_entity.pdbx_description
1 polymer ?
#
loop_
_entity_poly.entity_id
_entity_poly.type
_entity_poly.pdbx_seq_one_letter_code
_entity_poly.pdbx_strand_id
1 'polypeptide(L)' 'MKNMFLMIILFLSALFSSTSYASNINDFCTADLKGRDSPTGYHCLPPETATASDFKHNLQSASISIP' A
#
# COMPACT_ATOMS: atom_id res chain seq x y z
N MET A 1 31.87 -23.49 7.18
CA MET A 1 31.69 -22.09 6.75
C MET A 1 30.35 -21.83 6.06
N LYS A 2 29.86 -22.70 5.16
CA LYS A 2 28.59 -22.51 4.42
C LYS A 2 27.37 -22.20 5.31
N ASN A 3 27.21 -22.91 6.43
CA ASN A 3 26.07 -22.71 7.33
C ASN A 3 26.08 -21.34 8.04
N MET A 4 27.27 -20.82 8.39
CA MET A 4 27.39 -19.51 9.05
C MET A 4 26.95 -18.38 8.10
N PHE A 5 27.35 -18.45 6.83
CA PHE A 5 26.94 -17.48 5.82
C PHE A 5 25.42 -17.47 5.59
N LEU A 6 24.80 -18.66 5.52
CA LEU A 6 23.35 -18.78 5.41
C LEU A 6 22.62 -18.12 6.60
N MET A 7 23.10 -18.35 7.83
CA MET A 7 22.50 -17.76 9.04
C MET A 7 22.57 -16.23 9.03
N ILE A 8 23.68 -15.65 8.56
CA ILE A 8 23.83 -14.19 8.42
C ILE A 8 22.82 -13.63 7.41
N ILE A 9 22.64 -14.26 6.26
CA ILE A 9 21.66 -13.82 5.25
C ILE A 9 20.24 -13.85 5.82
N LEU A 10 19.87 -14.93 6.50
CA LEU A 10 18.55 -15.05 7.11
C LEU A 10 18.34 -13.97 8.18
N PHE A 11 19.34 -13.74 9.04
CA PHE A 11 19.29 -12.69 10.05
C PHE A 11 19.11 -11.29 9.42
N LEU A 12 19.89 -10.97 8.38
CA LEU A 12 19.74 -9.71 7.66
C LEU A 12 18.37 -9.58 6.99
N SER A 13 17.86 -10.64 6.35
CA SER A 13 16.52 -10.62 5.74
C SER A 13 15.40 -10.39 6.76
N ALA A 14 15.52 -10.96 7.96
CA ALA A 14 14.57 -10.75 9.05
C ALA A 14 14.63 -9.31 9.57
N LEU A 15 15.85 -8.77 9.75
CA LEU A 15 16.07 -7.36 10.08
C LEU A 15 15.45 -6.43 9.03
N PHE A 16 15.72 -6.62 7.74
CA PHE A 16 15.14 -5.80 6.69
C PHE A 16 13.62 -5.92 6.63
N SER A 17 13.06 -7.11 6.80
CA SER A 17 11.60 -7.30 6.82
C SER A 17 10.95 -6.53 7.97
N SER A 18 11.62 -6.42 9.12
CA SER A 18 11.12 -5.66 10.28
C SER A 18 11.10 -4.13 10.08
N THR A 19 11.72 -3.62 9.01
CA THR A 19 11.65 -2.19 8.66
C THR A 19 10.38 -1.79 7.91
N SER A 20 9.55 -2.77 7.53
CA SER A 20 8.26 -2.51 6.90
C SER A 20 7.28 -1.97 7.93
N TYR A 21 7.13 -0.65 8.00
CA TYR A 21 6.12 0.00 8.82
C TYR A 21 4.85 0.24 7.99
N ALA A 22 3.73 -0.34 8.40
CA ALA A 22 2.43 0.04 7.88
C ALA A 22 2.10 1.45 8.39
N SER A 23 2.31 2.46 7.55
CA SER A 23 2.24 3.88 7.94
C SER A 23 0.83 4.40 8.27
N ASN A 24 -0.20 3.56 8.22
CA ASN A 24 -1.57 4.00 8.38
C ASN A 24 -2.46 2.85 8.91
N ILE A 25 -2.65 2.78 10.23
CA ILE A 25 -3.58 1.85 10.88
C ILE A 25 -4.95 2.52 10.95
N ASN A 26 -5.61 2.64 9.79
CA ASN A 26 -7.01 3.04 9.70
C ASN A 26 -7.79 1.96 8.97
N ASP A 27 -9.08 1.81 9.28
CA ASP A 27 -9.96 0.80 8.65
C ASP A 27 -10.10 1.01 7.13
N PHE A 28 -9.84 2.24 6.67
CA PHE A 28 -9.92 2.64 5.26
C PHE A 28 -8.79 3.61 4.89
N CYS A 29 -8.43 3.62 3.62
CA CYS A 29 -7.54 4.60 2.99
C CYS A 29 -8.14 4.97 1.63
N THR A 30 -8.93 6.05 1.62
CA THR A 30 -9.42 6.63 0.36
C THR A 30 -8.27 7.40 -0.27
N ALA A 31 -7.95 7.12 -1.53
CA ALA A 31 -6.91 7.83 -2.26
C ALA A 31 -7.21 9.34 -2.40
N ASP A 32 -6.25 10.18 -2.00
CA ASP A 32 -6.25 11.61 -2.31
C ASP A 32 -5.79 11.83 -3.76
N LEU A 33 -6.75 11.75 -4.69
CA LEU A 33 -6.50 11.97 -6.12
C LEU A 33 -6.19 13.45 -6.46
N LYS A 34 -6.33 14.37 -5.49
CA LYS A 34 -5.94 15.78 -5.67
C LYS A 34 -4.49 16.02 -5.26
N GLY A 35 -3.92 15.10 -4.46
CA GLY A 35 -2.53 15.13 -4.03
C GLY A 35 -1.55 14.68 -5.12
N ARG A 36 -0.25 14.73 -4.78
CA ARG A 36 0.79 14.16 -5.65
C ARG A 36 0.74 12.64 -5.55
N ASP A 37 0.85 11.97 -6.69
CA ASP A 37 1.11 10.54 -6.73
C ASP A 37 2.55 10.22 -6.29
N SER A 38 2.77 8.96 -5.98
CA SER A 38 4.09 8.42 -5.67
C SER A 38 4.25 7.08 -6.40
N PRO A 39 5.48 6.56 -6.53
CA PRO A 39 5.69 5.20 -7.03
C PRO A 39 4.94 4.11 -6.24
N THR A 40 4.51 4.42 -5.02
CA THR A 40 3.71 3.54 -4.15
C THR A 40 2.20 3.77 -4.25
N GLY A 41 1.74 4.69 -5.10
CA GLY A 41 0.32 5.07 -5.26
C GLY A 41 0.00 6.46 -4.70
N TYR A 42 -1.28 6.73 -4.45
CA TYR A 42 -1.74 7.98 -3.86
C TYR A 42 -1.66 7.94 -2.34
N HIS A 43 -1.44 9.10 -1.72
CA HIS A 43 -1.60 9.26 -0.28
C HIS A 43 -3.07 9.07 0.13
N CYS A 44 -3.32 8.63 1.36
CA CYS A 44 -4.69 8.56 1.90
C CYS A 44 -5.21 9.97 2.21
N LEU A 45 -6.49 10.22 1.97
CA LEU A 45 -7.20 11.32 2.61
C LEU A 45 -7.14 11.17 4.15
N PRO A 46 -7.06 12.28 4.90
CA PRO A 46 -7.22 12.22 6.34
C PRO A 46 -8.57 11.57 6.72
N PRO A 47 -8.62 10.61 7.65
CA PRO A 47 -9.85 9.86 7.96
C PRO A 47 -11.06 10.74 8.30
N GLU A 48 -10.82 11.88 8.95
CA GLU A 48 -11.81 12.88 9.32
C GLU A 48 -12.42 13.64 8.13
N THR A 49 -11.76 13.59 6.96
CA THR A 49 -12.24 14.22 5.72
C THR A 49 -12.96 13.25 4.80
N ALA A 50 -12.86 11.94 5.07
CA ALA A 50 -13.49 10.92 4.25
C ALA A 50 -15.01 10.92 4.47
N THR A 51 -15.74 10.91 3.36
CA THR A 51 -17.19 10.92 3.31
C THR A 51 -17.70 9.65 2.63
N ALA A 52 -18.98 9.30 2.85
CA ALA A 52 -19.59 8.16 2.18
C ALA A 52 -19.58 8.27 0.64
N SER A 53 -19.51 9.48 0.08
CA SER A 53 -19.36 9.70 -1.36
C SER A 53 -18.03 9.21 -1.91
N ASP A 54 -16.97 9.21 -1.11
CA ASP A 54 -15.64 8.83 -1.58
C ASP A 54 -15.49 7.32 -1.83
N PHE A 55 -16.43 6.53 -1.31
CA PHE A 55 -16.52 5.09 -1.54
C PHE A 55 -17.53 4.71 -2.63
N LYS A 56 -18.25 5.69 -3.19
CA LYS A 56 -19.18 5.46 -4.30
C LYS A 56 -18.38 5.31 -5.59
N HIS A 57 -18.37 4.10 -6.13
CA HIS A 57 -17.92 3.84 -7.48
C HIS A 57 -19.15 3.60 -8.36
N ASN A 58 -19.21 4.28 -9.50
CA ASN A 58 -20.06 3.83 -10.57
C ASN A 58 -19.26 2.74 -11.28
N LEU A 59 -19.74 1.49 -11.26
CA LEU A 59 -19.21 0.45 -12.13
C LEU A 59 -19.59 0.83 -13.56
N GLN A 60 -18.85 1.76 -14.14
CA GLN A 60 -18.87 1.94 -15.57
C GLN A 60 -18.11 0.74 -16.09
N SER A 61 -18.79 -0.15 -16.80
CA SER A 61 -18.17 -1.20 -17.60
C SER A 61 -17.30 -0.53 -18.66
N ALA A 62 -16.17 0.02 -18.25
CA ALA A 62 -15.13 0.52 -19.12
C ALA A 62 -14.52 -0.75 -19.72
N SER A 63 -15.11 -1.16 -20.85
CA SER A 63 -14.55 -2.10 -21.83
C SER A 63 -13.45 -2.98 -21.25
N ILE A 64 -13.82 -4.06 -20.56
CA ILE A 64 -12.87 -5.17 -20.42
C ILE A 64 -12.74 -5.74 -21.82
N SER A 65 -11.80 -5.17 -22.60
CA SER A 65 -11.20 -5.84 -23.74
C SER A 65 -10.41 -7.00 -23.17
N ILE A 66 -11.10 -8.12 -22.95
CA ILE A 66 -10.44 -9.43 -22.89
C ILE A 66 -9.90 -9.65 -24.31
N PRO A 67 -8.62 -10.07 -24.49
CA PRO A 67 -8.12 -10.44 -25.81
C PRO A 67 -9.01 -11.47 -26.51
#